data_AF-A0A3C1DDZ4-F1
#
_entry.id   AF-A0A3C1DDZ4-F1
#
_cell.length_a   1.000
_cell.length_b   1.000
_cell.length_c   1.000
_cell.angle_alpha   90.00
_cell.angle_beta   90.00
_cell.angle_gamma   90.00
#
_symmetry.space_group_name_H-M   'P 1'
#
loop_
_entity.id
_entity.type
_entity.pdbx_description
1 polymer ?
#
loop_
_entity_poly.entity_id
_entity_poly.type
_entity_poly.pdbx_seq_one_letter_code
_entity_poly.pdbx_strand_id
1 'polypeptide(L)'
;MGAFKLGSMTFGSLFKKPETVLYPQEQKEQPFGLKGHIAIDAETCILCGLCDRSCPTSCIHVDKAARSWEIDRFSCIQCGYCTTVCPKKCLHMQPGYAPAATTRGPERFQVPEQETKRKPTGQGESERPAETPKDKEPAQQPTAAQNAPENTVYQQPKDSILESKLALMDPDQANKVRSALAAAKNA
;
A
#
# COMPACT_ATOMS: atom_id res chain seq x y z
N MET A 1 16.23 39.84 -33.49
CA MET A 1 15.01 40.21 -32.72
C MET A 1 14.54 39.04 -31.84
N GLY A 2 15.22 38.74 -30.73
CA GLY A 2 14.87 37.57 -29.89
C GLY A 2 14.97 37.76 -28.37
N ALA A 3 15.65 38.80 -27.89
CA ALA A 3 15.91 38.97 -26.45
C ALA A 3 14.69 39.45 -25.62
N PHE A 4 13.79 40.25 -26.21
CA PHE A 4 12.71 40.90 -25.45
C PHE A 4 11.51 40.00 -25.11
N LYS A 5 11.26 38.94 -25.89
CA LYS A 5 10.11 38.03 -25.66
C LYS A 5 10.34 37.12 -24.45
N LEU A 6 11.61 36.76 -24.19
CA LEU A 6 11.97 35.95 -23.02
C LEU A 6 11.78 36.72 -21.71
N GLY A 7 12.17 38.01 -21.69
CA GLY A 7 11.95 38.89 -20.55
C GLY A 7 10.47 39.00 -20.17
N SER A 8 9.58 39.23 -21.15
CA SER A 8 8.14 39.33 -20.87
C SER A 8 7.55 38.04 -20.26
N MET A 9 7.97 36.86 -20.72
CA MET A 9 7.52 35.59 -20.14
C MET A 9 8.08 35.34 -18.74
N THR A 10 9.34 35.71 -18.47
CA THR A 10 9.94 35.53 -17.14
C THR A 10 9.34 36.50 -16.12
N PHE A 11 9.11 37.76 -16.50
CA PHE A 11 8.41 38.73 -15.65
C PHE A 11 6.98 38.27 -15.33
N GLY A 12 6.26 37.68 -16.30
CA GLY A 12 4.92 37.12 -16.07
C GLY A 12 4.90 35.90 -15.13
N SER A 13 5.98 35.13 -15.06
CA SER A 13 6.10 33.99 -14.13
C SER A 13 6.54 34.41 -12.73
N LEU A 14 7.25 35.54 -12.58
CA LEU A 14 7.72 36.04 -11.29
C LEU A 14 6.57 36.43 -10.33
N PHE A 15 5.44 36.89 -10.88
CA PHE A 15 4.26 37.31 -10.08
C PHE A 15 3.22 36.20 -9.88
N LYS A 16 3.43 34.99 -10.42
CA LYS A 16 2.52 33.85 -10.19
C LYS A 16 2.89 33.16 -8.87
N LYS A 17 1.92 32.50 -8.25
CA LYS A 17 2.18 31.65 -7.08
C LYS A 17 3.14 30.52 -7.47
N PRO A 18 4.07 30.13 -6.58
CA PRO A 18 4.99 29.04 -6.86
C PRO A 18 4.23 27.71 -6.86
N GLU A 19 4.56 26.83 -7.81
CA GLU A 19 4.01 25.47 -7.94
C GLU A 19 4.56 24.51 -6.86
N THR A 20 5.46 24.99 -6.01
CA THR A 20 6.08 24.22 -4.95
C THR A 20 5.07 23.96 -3.84
N VAL A 21 4.92 22.69 -3.48
CA VAL A 21 4.20 22.27 -2.28
C VAL A 21 5.15 22.35 -1.10
N LEU A 22 4.69 22.83 0.05
CA LEU A 22 5.49 22.92 1.28
C LEU A 22 5.67 21.53 1.90
N TYR A 23 6.65 20.78 1.41
CA TYR A 23 7.07 19.52 2.02
C TYR A 23 7.84 19.80 3.31
N PRO A 24 7.58 19.09 4.43
CA PRO A 24 6.71 17.93 4.62
C PRO A 24 5.27 18.22 5.09
N GLN A 25 4.88 19.48 5.32
CA GLN A 25 3.57 19.87 5.89
C GLN A 25 2.38 19.60 4.95
N GLU A 26 2.60 19.74 3.65
CA GLU A 26 1.64 19.42 2.60
C GLU A 26 2.27 18.37 1.68
N GLN A 27 1.57 17.26 1.46
CA GLN A 27 2.01 16.18 0.58
C GLN A 27 1.09 16.11 -0.63
N LYS A 28 1.67 15.91 -1.81
CA LYS A 28 0.88 15.67 -3.02
C LYS A 28 0.12 14.36 -2.87
N GLU A 29 -1.14 14.37 -3.27
CA GLU A 29 -1.93 13.15 -3.34
C GLU A 29 -1.27 12.16 -4.31
N GLN A 30 -1.11 10.91 -3.87
CA GLN A 30 -0.48 9.88 -4.70
C GLN A 30 -1.42 9.50 -5.85
N PRO A 31 -0.93 9.41 -7.09
CA PRO A 31 -1.76 9.03 -8.22
C PRO A 31 -2.26 7.59 -8.07
N PHE A 32 -3.46 7.31 -8.60
CA PHE A 32 -4.02 5.97 -8.61
C PHE A 32 -3.15 5.00 -9.41
N GLY A 33 -2.82 3.83 -8.83
CA GLY A 33 -1.99 2.82 -9.46
C GLY A 33 -0.48 2.97 -9.23
N LEU A 34 -0.05 3.86 -8.33
CA LEU A 34 1.34 3.91 -7.87
C LEU A 34 1.74 2.56 -7.25
N LYS A 35 2.78 1.94 -7.80
CA LYS A 35 3.30 0.64 -7.33
C LYS A 35 3.91 0.71 -5.92
N GLY A 36 4.55 1.83 -5.56
CA GLY A 36 5.14 2.02 -4.23
C GLY A 36 6.09 0.88 -3.83
N HIS A 37 5.96 0.32 -2.63
CA HIS A 37 6.86 -0.70 -2.10
C HIS A 37 6.15 -2.01 -1.72
N ILE A 38 6.91 -3.10 -1.63
CA ILE A 38 6.39 -4.42 -1.25
C ILE A 38 6.20 -4.47 0.27
N ALA A 39 5.00 -4.83 0.69
CA ALA A 39 4.65 -5.20 2.05
C ALA A 39 4.26 -6.69 2.09
N ILE A 40 4.72 -7.39 3.14
CA ILE A 40 4.42 -8.80 3.36
C ILE A 40 3.48 -8.94 4.56
N ASP A 41 2.45 -9.76 4.39
CA ASP A 41 1.71 -10.35 5.48
C ASP A 41 2.35 -11.68 5.87
N ALA A 42 3.13 -11.66 6.94
CA ALA A 42 3.90 -12.83 7.39
C ALA A 42 2.98 -13.96 7.88
N GLU A 43 1.80 -13.64 8.40
CA GLU A 43 0.86 -14.60 8.99
C GLU A 43 0.25 -15.54 7.94
N THR A 44 0.02 -15.05 6.73
CA THR A 44 -0.59 -15.82 5.63
C THR A 44 0.44 -16.51 4.73
N CYS A 45 1.72 -16.20 4.90
CA CYS A 45 2.81 -16.74 4.09
C CYS A 45 3.04 -18.24 4.39
N ILE A 46 3.04 -19.06 3.35
CA ILE A 46 3.33 -20.51 3.43
C ILE A 46 4.76 -20.86 3.02
N LEU A 47 5.63 -19.85 2.89
CA LEU A 47 7.04 -20.01 2.49
C LEU A 47 7.24 -20.85 1.21
N CYS A 48 6.32 -20.73 0.24
CA CYS A 48 6.35 -21.57 -0.97
C CYS A 48 7.61 -21.35 -1.86
N GLY A 49 8.23 -20.17 -1.77
CA GLY A 49 9.43 -19.80 -2.53
C GLY A 49 9.19 -19.42 -4.00
N LEU A 50 7.93 -19.28 -4.42
CA LEU A 50 7.61 -18.85 -5.79
C LEU A 50 8.03 -17.40 -6.03
N CYS A 51 7.88 -16.52 -5.04
CA CYS A 51 8.25 -15.11 -5.14
C CYS A 51 9.76 -14.92 -5.40
N ASP A 52 10.61 -15.72 -4.76
CA ASP A 52 12.07 -15.75 -4.98
C ASP A 52 12.42 -16.11 -6.43
N ARG A 53 11.95 -17.28 -6.90
CA ARG A 53 12.19 -17.76 -8.27
C ARG A 53 11.65 -16.85 -9.36
N SER A 54 10.55 -16.17 -9.06
CA SER A 54 9.89 -15.25 -9.99
C SER A 54 10.58 -13.90 -10.11
N CYS A 55 11.42 -13.54 -9.13
CA CYS A 55 11.98 -12.20 -9.04
C CYS A 55 13.05 -11.98 -10.13
N PRO A 56 12.91 -10.94 -11.00
CA PRO A 56 13.88 -10.68 -12.06
C PRO A 56 15.26 -10.24 -11.54
N THR A 57 15.32 -9.69 -10.33
CA THR A 57 16.57 -9.25 -9.69
C THR A 57 17.00 -10.16 -8.53
N SER A 58 16.30 -11.29 -8.31
CA SER A 58 16.58 -12.22 -7.21
C SER A 58 16.75 -11.53 -5.84
N CYS A 59 15.97 -10.49 -5.56
CA CYS A 59 16.09 -9.69 -4.33
C CYS A 59 15.34 -10.27 -3.11
N ILE A 60 14.54 -11.32 -3.30
CA ILE A 60 13.75 -11.96 -2.26
C ILE A 60 14.39 -13.30 -1.95
N HIS A 61 14.62 -13.61 -0.69
CA HIS A 61 15.12 -14.91 -0.25
C HIS A 61 14.14 -15.55 0.73
N VAL A 62 13.84 -16.82 0.51
CA VAL A 62 12.91 -17.58 1.36
C VAL A 62 13.62 -18.77 1.96
N ASP A 63 13.81 -18.77 3.28
CA ASP A 63 14.34 -19.91 4.02
C ASP A 63 13.20 -20.65 4.71
N LYS A 64 12.95 -21.89 4.24
CA LYS A 64 11.93 -22.78 4.83
C LYS A 64 12.37 -23.38 6.17
N ALA A 65 13.68 -23.60 6.36
CA ALA A 65 14.20 -24.19 7.58
C ALA A 65 14.23 -23.17 8.71
N ALA A 66 14.70 -21.95 8.43
CA ALA A 66 14.70 -20.84 9.38
C ALA A 66 13.35 -20.11 9.48
N ARG A 67 12.37 -20.46 8.64
CA ARG A 67 11.08 -19.78 8.49
C ARG A 67 11.20 -18.27 8.31
N SER A 68 12.25 -17.84 7.61
CA SER A 68 12.51 -16.43 7.34
C SER A 68 12.16 -16.09 5.90
N TRP A 69 11.58 -14.91 5.73
CA TRP A 69 11.40 -14.26 4.45
C TRP A 69 12.21 -12.97 4.46
N GLU A 70 13.15 -12.85 3.53
CA GLU A 70 14.08 -11.73 3.47
C GLU A 70 13.92 -10.97 2.15
N ILE A 71 14.01 -9.64 2.19
CA ILE A 71 13.97 -8.79 1.01
C ILE A 71 15.08 -7.74 1.04
N ASP A 72 15.89 -7.71 -0.01
CA ASP A 72 16.78 -6.58 -0.27
C ASP A 72 16.03 -5.48 -1.03
N ARG A 73 15.65 -4.42 -0.29
CA ARG A 73 14.96 -3.27 -0.88
C ARG A 73 15.84 -2.47 -1.84
N PHE A 74 17.18 -2.55 -1.72
CA PHE A 74 18.10 -1.84 -2.62
C PHE A 74 18.18 -2.49 -4.01
N SER A 75 17.95 -3.81 -4.09
CA SER A 75 17.95 -4.57 -5.34
C SER A 75 16.55 -4.73 -5.95
N CYS A 76 15.50 -4.28 -5.26
CA CYS A 76 14.12 -4.39 -5.71
C CYS A 76 13.76 -3.31 -6.73
N ILE A 77 13.36 -3.71 -7.94
CA ILE A 77 12.90 -2.78 -8.99
C ILE A 77 11.39 -2.48 -8.94
N GLN A 78 10.69 -2.90 -7.88
CA GLN A 78 9.27 -2.64 -7.65
C GLN A 78 8.35 -3.04 -8.83
N CYS A 79 8.70 -4.14 -9.52
CA CYS A 79 7.95 -4.62 -10.69
C CYS A 79 6.55 -5.18 -10.35
N GLY A 80 6.37 -5.71 -9.13
CA GLY A 80 5.12 -6.30 -8.67
C GLY A 80 4.88 -7.75 -9.13
N TYR A 81 5.84 -8.40 -9.77
CA TYR A 81 5.64 -9.78 -10.23
C TYR A 81 5.42 -10.77 -9.08
N CYS A 82 6.12 -10.56 -7.96
CA CYS A 82 5.98 -11.37 -6.75
C CYS A 82 4.56 -11.35 -6.15
N THR A 83 3.78 -10.28 -6.31
CA THR A 83 2.39 -10.22 -5.84
C THR A 83 1.44 -11.00 -6.75
N THR A 84 1.71 -11.01 -8.06
CA THR A 84 0.90 -11.74 -9.05
C THR A 84 1.11 -13.24 -8.98
N VAL A 85 2.33 -13.69 -8.70
CA VAL A 85 2.70 -15.12 -8.66
C VAL A 85 2.36 -15.76 -7.30
N CYS A 86 2.16 -14.97 -6.25
CA CYS A 86 1.90 -15.51 -4.91
C CYS A 86 0.54 -16.23 -4.83
N PRO A 87 0.50 -17.56 -4.57
CA PRO A 87 -0.75 -18.32 -4.55
C PRO A 87 -1.66 -17.95 -3.37
N LYS A 88 -1.08 -17.52 -2.25
CA LYS A 88 -1.79 -17.07 -1.06
C LYS A 88 -2.08 -15.56 -1.06
N LYS A 89 -1.56 -14.82 -2.06
CA LYS A 89 -1.64 -13.35 -2.13
C LYS A 89 -1.20 -12.64 -0.84
N CYS A 90 -0.17 -13.16 -0.16
CA CYS A 90 0.38 -12.55 1.06
C CYS A 90 1.28 -11.33 0.82
N LEU A 91 1.58 -11.02 -0.44
CA LEU A 91 2.41 -9.87 -0.82
C LEU A 91 1.54 -8.80 -1.46
N HIS A 92 1.72 -7.56 -1.02
CA HIS A 92 0.97 -6.40 -1.48
C HIS A 92 1.90 -5.26 -1.90
N MET A 93 1.47 -4.52 -2.92
CA MET A 93 2.13 -3.27 -3.34
C MET A 93 1.44 -2.11 -2.61
N GLN A 94 2.12 -1.53 -1.62
CA GLN A 94 1.61 -0.41 -0.86
C GLN A 94 1.96 0.90 -1.57
N PRO A 95 0.96 1.76 -1.90
CA PRO A 95 1.20 3.04 -2.55
C PRO A 95 1.89 3.98 -1.56
N GLY A 96 3.19 4.19 -1.76
CA GLY A 96 4.01 5.02 -0.89
C GLY A 96 5.48 4.68 -1.01
N TYR A 97 6.33 5.64 -0.65
CA TYR A 97 7.78 5.42 -0.58
C TYR A 97 8.09 4.51 0.61
N ALA A 98 9.07 3.62 0.44
CA ALA A 98 9.62 2.88 1.57
C ALA A 98 10.29 3.87 2.55
N PRO A 99 10.22 3.61 3.87
CA PRO A 99 10.94 4.44 4.83
C PRO A 99 12.44 4.43 4.53
N ALA A 100 13.11 5.56 4.76
CA ALA A 100 14.55 5.65 4.57
C ALA A 100 15.27 4.79 5.61
N ALA A 101 15.99 3.76 5.14
CA ALA A 101 16.86 2.95 5.99
C ALA A 101 18.19 3.69 6.23
N THR A 102 18.70 3.63 7.47
CA THR A 102 20.01 4.20 7.84
C THR A 102 21.17 3.27 7.51
N THR A 103 20.91 1.97 7.47
CA THR A 103 21.89 0.92 7.15
C THR A 103 21.46 0.16 5.91
N ARG A 104 22.45 -0.32 5.14
CA ARG A 104 22.21 -1.21 4.02
C ARG A 104 22.09 -2.64 4.56
N GLY A 105 20.96 -3.29 4.31
CA GLY A 105 20.77 -4.69 4.64
C GLY A 105 19.44 -5.24 4.13
N PRO A 106 19.33 -6.58 4.03
CA PRO A 106 18.06 -7.23 3.78
C PRO A 106 17.15 -7.08 5.00
N GLU A 107 15.88 -6.76 4.77
CA GLU A 107 14.87 -6.78 5.81
C GLU A 107 14.35 -8.21 5.98
N ARG A 108 14.41 -8.71 7.22
CA ARG A 108 14.03 -10.08 7.56
C ARG A 108 12.69 -10.08 8.30
N PHE A 109 11.77 -10.91 7.83
CA PHE A 109 10.47 -11.15 8.43
C PHE A 109 10.38 -12.62 8.86
N GLN A 110 9.96 -12.86 10.10
CA GLN A 110 9.75 -14.22 10.63
C GLN A 110 8.30 -14.64 10.38
N VAL A 111 8.12 -15.82 9.77
CA VAL A 111 6.79 -16.37 9.51
C VAL A 111 6.38 -17.30 10.67
N PRO A 112 5.29 -16.97 11.39
CA PRO A 112 4.83 -17.78 12.52
C PRO A 112 4.37 -19.18 12.10
N GLU A 113 4.30 -20.09 13.08
CA GLU A 113 3.78 -21.44 12.88
C GLU A 113 2.27 -21.40 12.65
N GLN A 114 1.84 -21.74 11.42
CA GLN A 114 0.42 -21.90 11.14
C GLN A 114 -0.06 -23.20 11.80
N GLU A 115 -0.64 -23.10 12.99
CA GLU A 115 -1.34 -24.21 13.62
C GLU A 115 -2.42 -24.72 12.66
N THR A 116 -2.19 -25.90 12.10
CA THR A 116 -3.18 -26.55 11.25
C THR A 116 -4.41 -26.84 12.09
N LYS A 117 -5.43 -25.97 12.04
CA LYS A 117 -6.81 -26.35 12.34
C LYS A 117 -7.25 -27.33 11.26
N ARG A 118 -6.78 -28.57 11.38
CA ARG A 118 -7.31 -29.72 10.65
C ARG A 118 -8.77 -29.84 11.08
N LYS A 119 -9.69 -29.39 10.23
CA LYS A 119 -11.08 -29.85 10.28
C LYS A 119 -11.02 -31.39 10.21
N PRO A 120 -11.62 -32.14 11.14
CA PRO A 120 -11.56 -33.59 11.09
C PRO A 120 -12.18 -34.09 9.79
N THR A 121 -11.43 -34.92 9.10
CA THR A 121 -11.75 -35.58 7.84
C THR A 121 -12.98 -36.46 8.04
N GLY A 122 -14.11 -36.06 7.45
CA GLY A 122 -15.22 -36.97 7.14
C GLY A 122 -14.94 -37.58 5.77
N GLN A 123 -14.97 -38.90 5.72
CA GLN A 123 -14.63 -39.76 4.59
C GLN A 123 -15.58 -39.59 3.39
N GLY A 124 -15.07 -39.84 2.19
CA GLY A 124 -15.85 -39.97 0.96
C GLY A 124 -15.00 -39.87 -0.30
N GLU A 125 -14.40 -40.99 -0.70
CA GLU A 125 -13.88 -41.22 -2.06
C GLU A 125 -15.01 -41.17 -3.10
N SER A 126 -14.80 -40.44 -4.20
CA SER A 126 -15.20 -40.89 -5.54
C SER A 126 -14.45 -40.09 -6.63
N GLU A 127 -13.57 -40.81 -7.31
CA GLU A 127 -13.19 -40.78 -8.72
C GLU A 127 -13.30 -39.50 -9.59
N ARG A 128 -12.22 -39.33 -10.35
CA ARG A 128 -11.99 -38.42 -11.48
C ARG A 128 -12.90 -38.76 -12.67
N PRO A 129 -13.33 -37.76 -13.46
CA PRO A 129 -12.95 -37.82 -14.89
C PRO A 129 -12.45 -36.48 -15.44
N ALA A 130 -11.65 -36.59 -16.50
CA ALA A 130 -11.06 -35.50 -17.25
C ALA A 130 -12.01 -34.95 -18.35
N GLU A 131 -11.68 -33.71 -18.77
CA GLU A 131 -11.85 -33.06 -20.09
C GLU A 131 -12.68 -31.76 -20.15
N THR A 132 -12.00 -30.72 -20.67
CA THR A 132 -12.31 -29.31 -20.99
C THR A 132 -13.26 -29.18 -22.22
N PRO A 133 -13.61 -27.98 -22.77
CA PRO A 133 -13.63 -26.57 -22.30
C PRO A 133 -14.96 -25.81 -22.63
N LYS A 134 -15.16 -24.58 -22.11
CA LYS A 134 -15.59 -23.35 -22.84
C LYS A 134 -16.17 -22.27 -21.91
N ASP A 135 -15.55 -21.09 -22.02
CA ASP A 135 -16.10 -19.73 -22.12
C ASP A 135 -17.36 -19.34 -21.33
N LYS A 136 -17.19 -18.38 -20.39
CA LYS A 136 -17.87 -17.06 -20.38
C LYS A 136 -17.50 -16.24 -19.13
N GLU A 137 -16.79 -15.14 -19.35
CA GLU A 137 -16.92 -13.90 -18.57
C GLU A 137 -18.15 -13.15 -19.15
N PRO A 138 -18.98 -12.36 -18.41
CA PRO A 138 -18.50 -11.34 -17.49
C PRO A 138 -19.27 -11.04 -16.19
N ALA A 139 -18.57 -10.23 -15.39
CA ALA A 139 -19.07 -9.30 -14.38
C ALA A 139 -19.43 -9.89 -13.00
N GLN A 140 -18.66 -9.54 -11.98
CA GLN A 140 -18.98 -8.42 -11.07
C GLN A 140 -17.91 -8.30 -9.97
N GLN A 141 -17.51 -7.06 -9.70
CA GLN A 141 -16.68 -6.69 -8.58
C GLN A 141 -17.42 -6.97 -7.26
N PRO A 142 -16.79 -7.62 -6.27
CA PRO A 142 -17.24 -7.51 -4.90
C PRO A 142 -16.50 -6.36 -4.19
N THR A 143 -17.31 -5.36 -3.90
CA THR A 143 -17.27 -4.42 -2.78
C THR A 143 -16.32 -4.76 -1.61
N ALA A 144 -15.55 -3.74 -1.23
CA ALA A 144 -15.12 -3.38 0.13
C ALA A 144 -15.06 -4.49 1.20
N ALA A 145 -13.84 -4.83 1.60
CA ALA A 145 -13.49 -5.16 2.99
C ALA A 145 -12.17 -4.41 3.24
N GLN A 146 -12.18 -3.20 3.83
CA GLN A 146 -12.30 -2.96 5.27
C GLN A 146 -11.31 -3.84 6.04
N ASN A 147 -10.33 -3.17 6.67
CA ASN A 147 -9.22 -3.70 7.47
C ASN A 147 -7.89 -3.88 6.72
N ALA A 148 -7.34 -2.75 6.25
CA ALA A 148 -5.89 -2.58 6.16
C ALA A 148 -5.50 -1.56 7.24
N PRO A 149 -4.47 -1.83 8.07
CA PRO A 149 -4.11 -0.95 9.18
C PRO A 149 -3.78 0.43 8.62
N GLU A 150 -4.44 1.43 9.17
CA GLU A 150 -4.12 2.84 8.97
C GLU A 150 -2.61 2.99 9.13
N ASN A 151 -1.96 3.36 8.02
CA ASN A 151 -0.51 3.56 7.94
C ASN A 151 -0.15 4.74 8.85
N THR A 152 0.12 4.41 10.10
CA THR A 152 0.29 5.32 11.25
C THR A 152 1.59 6.10 11.23
N VAL A 153 2.38 6.02 10.14
CA VAL A 153 3.65 6.75 10.07
C VAL A 153 3.56 8.00 9.19
N TYR A 154 2.63 8.10 8.22
CA TYR A 154 2.63 9.24 7.29
C TYR A 154 1.28 9.78 6.81
N GLN A 155 0.14 9.18 7.17
CA GLN A 155 -1.15 9.86 7.04
C GLN A 155 -1.58 10.40 8.40
N GLN A 156 -1.50 11.71 8.60
CA GLN A 156 -2.41 12.34 9.55
C GLN A 156 -3.79 12.24 8.92
N PRO A 157 -4.76 11.47 9.48
CA PRO A 157 -6.11 11.46 8.96
C PRO A 157 -6.61 12.91 8.92
N LYS A 158 -7.42 13.29 7.92
CA LYS A 158 -7.94 14.67 7.79
C LYS A 158 -8.62 15.15 9.09
N ASP A 159 -9.09 14.21 9.90
CA ASP A 159 -9.65 14.43 11.24
C ASP A 159 -8.60 14.89 12.29
N SER A 160 -7.33 14.45 12.24
CA SER A 160 -6.31 14.86 13.22
C SER A 160 -5.82 16.31 13.01
N ILE A 161 -5.83 16.78 11.77
CA ILE A 161 -5.56 18.19 11.44
C ILE A 161 -6.76 19.08 11.82
N LEU A 162 -7.99 18.56 11.73
CA LEU A 162 -9.19 19.27 12.17
C LEU A 162 -9.25 19.38 13.70
N GLU A 163 -8.98 18.30 14.44
CA GLU A 163 -8.96 18.31 15.91
C GLU A 163 -7.83 19.18 16.48
N SER A 164 -6.65 19.20 15.85
CA SER A 164 -5.57 20.10 16.26
C SER A 164 -5.90 21.58 16.00
N LYS A 165 -6.66 21.89 14.94
CA LYS A 165 -7.19 23.25 14.70
C LYS A 165 -8.31 23.61 15.68
N LEU A 166 -9.20 22.67 15.99
CA LEU A 166 -10.27 22.88 16.99
C LEU A 166 -9.72 23.11 18.39
N ALA A 167 -8.61 22.45 18.75
CA ALA A 167 -7.94 22.64 20.03
C ALA A 167 -7.32 24.04 20.22
N LEU A 168 -7.08 24.77 19.13
CA LEU A 168 -6.54 26.15 19.14
C LEU A 168 -7.63 27.23 19.06
N MET A 169 -8.91 26.84 18.94
CA MET A 169 -10.06 27.75 18.85
C MET A 169 -10.80 27.85 20.20
N ASP A 170 -11.54 28.94 20.42
CA ASP A 170 -12.40 29.11 21.60
C ASP A 170 -13.38 27.93 21.76
N PRO A 171 -13.63 27.46 23.00
CA PRO A 171 -14.37 26.22 23.26
C PRO A 171 -15.81 26.25 22.72
N ASP A 172 -16.46 27.41 22.73
CA ASP A 172 -17.80 27.59 22.15
C ASP A 172 -17.82 27.49 20.62
N GLN A 173 -16.76 27.95 19.95
CA GLN A 173 -16.64 27.86 18.49
C GLN A 173 -16.31 26.43 18.06
N ALA A 174 -15.44 25.75 18.79
CA ALA A 174 -15.11 24.35 18.54
C ALA A 174 -16.35 23.44 18.63
N ASN A 175 -17.21 23.63 19.64
CA ASN A 175 -18.43 22.84 19.79
C ASN A 175 -19.46 23.08 18.68
N LYS A 176 -19.57 24.31 18.16
CA LYS A 176 -20.41 24.61 17.00
C LYS A 176 -19.92 23.94 15.72
N VAL A 177 -18.61 23.89 15.50
CA VAL A 177 -18.04 23.20 14.34
C VAL A 177 -18.24 21.68 14.45
N ARG A 178 -18.09 21.09 15.64
CA ARG A 178 -18.37 19.66 15.87
C ARG A 178 -19.84 19.30 15.62
N SER A 179 -20.78 20.12 16.11
CA SER A 179 -22.21 19.87 15.93
C SER A 179 -22.65 20.05 14.47
N ALA A 180 -22.10 21.04 13.76
CA ALA A 180 -22.33 21.23 12.33
C ALA A 180 -21.77 20.08 11.49
N LEU A 181 -20.57 19.58 11.80
CA LEU A 181 -19.96 18.43 11.14
C LEU A 181 -20.77 17.14 11.41
N ALA A 182 -21.26 16.95 12.63
CA ALA A 182 -22.11 15.82 13.00
C ALA A 182 -23.47 15.87 12.26
N ALA A 183 -24.06 17.06 12.09
CA ALA A 183 -25.27 17.22 11.30
C ALA A 183 -25.04 16.89 9.82
N ALA A 184 -23.91 17.31 9.25
CA ALA A 184 -23.56 17.05 7.85
C ALA A 184 -23.22 15.58 7.54
N LYS A 185 -22.80 14.78 8.55
CA LYS A 185 -22.53 13.34 8.39
C LYS A 185 -23.79 12.46 8.50
N ASN A 186 -24.88 12.99 9.05
CA ASN A 186 -26.15 12.27 9.26
C ASN A 186 -27.26 12.70 8.28
N ALA A 187 -26.96 13.61 7.36
CA ALA A 187 -27.81 14.03 6.24
C ALA A 187 -27.31 13.39 4.94
#